data_AF-A0A6J5CZE7-F1
#
_entry.id   AF-A0A6J5CZE7-F1
#
_cell.length_a   1.000
_cell.length_b   1.000
_cell.length_c   1.000
_cell.angle_alpha   90.00
_cell.angle_beta   90.00
_cell.angle_gamma   90.00
#
_symmetry.space_group_name_H-M   'P 1'
#
loop_
_entity.id
_entity.type
_entity.pdbx_description
1 polymer ?
#
loop_
_entity_poly.entity_id
_entity_poly.type
_entity_poly.pdbx_seq_one_letter_code
_entity_poly.pdbx_strand_id
1 'polypeptide(L)'
;MVPAQRYGSTCFHQYTSEKIHAASLDQTTVFLYSIRILNPPDALLPPVEAQLMKPLMALPTEPPASPVRKIIHCDCDCFYASVEMRDNPSLRGRPLAVGGRPEQRGVVATCNYEARRFGVHSAMSSALALRKCPDLLILPSAMEKYRIASRQIMAIYRDYTPDVEPLSLDEAYLDVTHADRCKGSATLMAEEIRERVRETVGVTVSAGVAPSKFVAKIASDWNKPDGLYVVRPSEVDAFVAALPVRKIFGVGKVTAAKLDKLGVSTCAQLREWPLVDLHRHFGVFGKRLYELSRGIDERPVCAHLERKSISVETTYVTDLRTLDACSNELRSLAEQLDARVARAQAAAAVRKLFVKIRFADFQRTTVECVGTVTHLPTLLALLEKGFARRSKPVRLLGVGVRLEEDAVATHGQFDLFDDEAVEEDVDESADDTANQTANEAGPADETLESDMHAGSLRNIGDPPAPA
;
A
#
# COMPACT_ATOMS: atom_id res chain seq x y z
N MET A 1 46.21 29.98 -35.27
CA MET A 1 46.89 29.09 -36.24
C MET A 1 45.93 27.98 -36.64
N VAL A 2 46.06 27.42 -37.84
CA VAL A 2 45.14 26.43 -38.49
C VAL A 2 46.04 25.45 -39.28
N PRO A 3 45.83 24.11 -39.22
CA PRO A 3 44.99 23.34 -40.18
C PRO A 3 43.67 22.80 -39.54
N ALA A 4 42.58 22.37 -40.21
CA ALA A 4 42.28 21.81 -41.55
C ALA A 4 42.73 20.33 -41.74
N GLN A 5 42.05 19.39 -42.43
CA GLN A 5 40.81 19.32 -43.28
C GLN A 5 39.88 18.18 -42.76
N ARG A 6 38.60 17.91 -43.12
CA ARG A 6 37.61 18.25 -44.20
C ARG A 6 37.33 17.20 -45.33
N TYR A 7 36.27 16.39 -45.12
CA TYR A 7 35.22 15.88 -46.05
C TYR A 7 35.44 14.80 -47.16
N GLY A 8 34.51 13.82 -47.19
CA GLY A 8 33.94 13.14 -48.38
C GLY A 8 34.60 11.83 -48.87
N SER A 9 33.98 10.95 -49.68
CA SER A 9 32.57 10.76 -50.13
C SER A 9 32.45 9.45 -50.97
N THR A 10 31.23 8.88 -51.14
CA THR A 10 30.84 7.82 -52.14
C THR A 10 31.49 6.41 -51.95
N CYS A 11 31.04 5.28 -52.54
CA CYS A 11 30.13 5.04 -53.70
C CYS A 11 29.44 3.64 -53.70
N PHE A 12 28.25 3.54 -54.32
CA PHE A 12 27.57 2.42 -55.03
C PHE A 12 27.96 0.92 -54.82
N HIS A 13 26.92 0.06 -54.71
CA HIS A 13 26.62 -1.18 -55.50
C HIS A 13 25.12 -1.50 -55.28
N GLN A 14 24.19 -1.41 -56.25
CA GLN A 14 23.87 -2.27 -57.40
C GLN A 14 23.42 -3.72 -57.10
N TYR A 15 22.18 -4.01 -57.53
CA TYR A 15 21.57 -5.27 -58.06
C TYR A 15 22.41 -6.56 -58.03
N THR A 16 21.83 -7.75 -57.77
CA THR A 16 20.66 -8.31 -58.46
C THR A 16 19.72 -9.16 -57.58
N SER A 17 18.51 -9.43 -58.09
CA SER A 17 17.63 -10.49 -57.61
C SER A 17 17.64 -11.67 -58.58
N GLU A 18 17.32 -12.87 -58.09
CA GLU A 18 16.84 -13.95 -58.96
C GLU A 18 15.77 -14.79 -58.24
N LYS A 19 14.72 -15.16 -58.97
CA LYS A 19 13.56 -15.93 -58.46
C LYS A 19 13.63 -17.36 -58.99
N ILE A 20 13.28 -18.35 -58.17
CA ILE A 20 12.69 -19.61 -58.67
C ILE A 20 11.43 -19.93 -57.85
N HIS A 21 10.47 -20.62 -58.49
CA HIS A 21 9.08 -20.72 -58.08
C HIS A 21 8.75 -21.79 -57.03
N ALA A 22 7.63 -21.52 -56.36
CA ALA A 22 6.81 -22.38 -55.52
C ALA A 22 6.49 -23.79 -56.06
N ALA A 23 6.20 -24.70 -55.12
CA ALA A 23 5.01 -25.54 -55.17
C ALA A 23 4.63 -25.97 -53.73
N SER A 24 3.35 -26.25 -53.49
CA SER A 24 2.86 -26.90 -52.25
C SER A 24 2.56 -28.37 -52.52
N LEU A 25 2.76 -29.24 -51.53
CA LEU A 25 1.73 -30.18 -51.05
C LEU A 25 2.18 -30.98 -49.82
N ASP A 26 1.21 -31.12 -48.92
CA ASP A 26 1.02 -32.07 -47.82
C ASP A 26 1.77 -33.42 -47.89
N GLN A 27 2.47 -33.81 -46.80
CA GLN A 27 2.14 -35.03 -46.01
C GLN A 27 3.01 -35.25 -44.75
N THR A 28 2.39 -35.87 -43.75
CA THR A 28 2.96 -36.23 -42.43
C THR A 28 3.94 -37.41 -42.50
N THR A 29 5.02 -37.41 -41.71
CA THR A 29 5.82 -38.62 -41.43
C THR A 29 6.44 -38.59 -40.02
N VAL A 30 6.42 -39.74 -39.35
CA VAL A 30 6.97 -39.95 -37.99
C VAL A 30 8.36 -40.58 -38.10
N PHE A 31 9.36 -40.03 -37.39
CA PHE A 31 10.71 -40.59 -37.35
C PHE A 31 10.91 -41.51 -36.14
N LEU A 32 11.21 -42.78 -36.43
CA LEU A 32 11.77 -43.76 -35.49
C LEU A 32 13.15 -44.18 -36.01
N TYR A 33 14.22 -43.83 -35.29
CA TYR A 33 15.57 -44.27 -35.62
C TYR A 33 16.01 -45.43 -34.72
N SER A 34 16.29 -46.59 -35.32
CA SER A 34 16.99 -47.69 -34.66
C SER A 34 18.48 -47.62 -34.97
N ILE A 35 19.31 -47.64 -33.93
CA ILE A 35 20.77 -47.62 -34.07
C ILE A 35 21.28 -49.06 -34.14
N ARG A 36 21.92 -49.44 -35.25
CA ARG A 36 22.68 -50.69 -35.35
C ARG A 36 24.08 -50.49 -34.78
N ILE A 37 24.53 -51.44 -33.97
CA ILE A 37 25.89 -51.50 -33.42
C ILE A 37 26.80 -52.22 -34.42
N LEU A 38 28.03 -51.72 -34.58
CA LEU A 38 29.12 -52.40 -35.29
C LEU A 38 30.35 -52.45 -34.37
N ASN A 39 30.75 -53.64 -33.96
CA ASN A 39 32.01 -53.89 -33.26
C ASN A 39 32.98 -54.66 -34.20
N PRO A 40 34.23 -54.22 -34.37
CA PRO A 40 35.33 -55.11 -34.74
C PRO A 40 35.80 -55.93 -33.51
N PRO A 41 36.43 -57.10 -33.70
CA PRO A 41 36.93 -57.95 -32.61
C PRO A 41 38.35 -57.57 -32.14
N ASP A 42 38.80 -58.28 -31.09
CA ASP A 42 40.19 -58.47 -30.66
C ASP A 42 41.00 -57.26 -30.15
N ALA A 43 40.66 -56.85 -28.91
CA ALA A 43 41.63 -56.25 -27.98
C ALA A 43 41.46 -56.87 -26.58
N LEU A 44 42.52 -57.49 -26.06
CA LEU A 44 42.52 -58.17 -24.75
C LEU A 44 42.58 -57.15 -23.61
N LEU A 45 41.61 -57.18 -22.69
CA LEU A 45 41.62 -56.40 -21.46
C LEU A 45 42.18 -57.24 -20.29
N PRO A 46 43.09 -56.69 -19.46
CA PRO A 46 43.51 -57.34 -18.20
C PRO A 46 42.41 -57.24 -17.13
N PRO A 47 42.40 -58.14 -16.13
CA PRO A 47 41.41 -58.11 -15.05
C PRO A 47 41.63 -56.90 -14.13
N VAL A 48 40.55 -56.18 -13.81
CA VAL A 48 40.57 -55.07 -12.83
C VAL A 48 40.21 -55.62 -11.46
N GLU A 49 41.03 -55.30 -10.45
CA GLU A 49 40.83 -55.75 -9.07
C GLU A 49 39.61 -55.09 -8.40
N ALA A 50 39.02 -55.81 -7.44
CA ALA A 50 37.84 -55.36 -6.69
C ALA A 50 38.20 -54.25 -5.68
N GLN A 51 38.23 -52.98 -6.13
CA GLN A 51 38.34 -51.84 -5.24
C GLN A 51 37.01 -51.57 -4.51
N LEU A 52 37.11 -51.23 -3.22
CA LEU A 52 35.96 -51.11 -2.32
C LEU A 52 34.96 -50.05 -2.81
N MET A 53 33.67 -50.43 -2.88
CA MET A 53 32.58 -49.46 -2.91
C MET A 53 32.59 -48.66 -1.61
N LYS A 54 33.08 -47.41 -1.66
CA LYS A 54 32.76 -46.42 -0.63
C LYS A 54 31.24 -46.22 -0.61
N PRO A 55 30.59 -46.14 0.57
CA PRO A 55 29.17 -45.84 0.62
C PRO A 55 28.92 -44.49 -0.06
N LEU A 56 27.88 -44.43 -0.89
CA LEU A 56 27.46 -43.20 -1.55
C LEU A 56 27.18 -42.16 -0.46
N MET A 57 27.86 -41.02 -0.50
CA MET A 57 27.71 -40.00 0.54
C MET A 57 26.25 -39.56 0.60
N ALA A 58 25.72 -39.44 1.83
CA ALA A 58 24.34 -39.03 2.03
C ALA A 58 24.07 -37.72 1.28
N LEU A 59 22.93 -37.66 0.59
CA LEU A 59 22.41 -36.40 0.06
C LEU A 59 22.36 -35.37 1.20
N PRO A 60 22.64 -34.09 0.95
CA PRO A 60 22.51 -33.07 1.97
C PRO A 60 21.11 -33.16 2.61
N THR A 61 21.08 -33.37 3.93
CA THR A 61 19.84 -33.21 4.70
C THR A 61 19.28 -31.82 4.41
N GLU A 62 17.97 -31.72 4.24
CA GLU A 62 17.31 -30.43 3.99
C GLU A 62 17.83 -29.37 4.96
N PRO A 63 18.09 -28.12 4.50
CA PRO A 63 18.54 -27.06 5.38
C PRO A 63 17.53 -26.93 6.53
N PRO A 64 17.98 -26.85 7.79
CA PRO A 64 17.11 -26.96 8.95
C PRO A 64 15.99 -25.92 8.83
N ALA A 65 14.73 -26.41 8.83
CA ALA A 65 13.56 -25.61 8.54
C ALA A 65 13.59 -24.32 9.36
N SER A 66 13.51 -23.18 8.67
CA SER A 66 13.74 -21.87 9.28
C SER A 66 12.80 -21.68 10.48
N PRO A 67 13.32 -21.18 11.63
CA PRO A 67 12.58 -21.20 12.88
C PRO A 67 11.26 -20.44 12.72
N VAL A 68 10.17 -21.08 13.14
CA VAL A 68 8.82 -20.52 12.96
C VAL A 68 8.75 -19.16 13.62
N ARG A 69 8.58 -18.11 12.81
CA ARG A 69 8.67 -16.73 13.26
C ARG A 69 7.64 -16.42 14.34
N LYS A 70 7.98 -15.47 15.21
CA LYS A 70 7.10 -14.93 16.24
C LYS A 70 6.94 -13.43 15.99
N ILE A 71 5.89 -13.05 15.27
CA ILE A 71 5.59 -11.64 14.96
C ILE A 71 4.53 -11.12 15.92
N ILE A 72 4.81 -10.00 16.58
CA ILE A 72 3.81 -9.22 17.31
C ILE A 72 3.44 -8.01 16.44
N HIS A 73 2.16 -7.71 16.26
CA HIS A 73 1.69 -6.41 15.81
C HIS A 73 1.02 -5.69 16.98
N CYS A 74 1.51 -4.50 17.33
CA CYS A 74 0.96 -3.67 18.40
C CYS A 74 0.27 -2.45 17.78
N ASP A 75 -0.90 -2.09 18.29
CA ASP A 75 -1.78 -1.04 17.74
C ASP A 75 -2.47 -0.28 18.89
N CYS A 76 -2.16 1.02 19.07
CA CYS A 76 -2.67 1.82 20.18
C CYS A 76 -4.17 2.15 20.02
N ASP A 77 -4.97 1.87 21.05
CA ASP A 77 -6.42 2.01 20.93
C ASP A 77 -6.84 3.49 20.87
N CYS A 78 -7.49 3.88 19.77
CA CYS A 78 -7.97 5.25 19.52
C CYS A 78 -6.89 6.35 19.70
N PHE A 79 -5.61 6.02 19.46
CA PHE A 79 -4.42 6.71 19.95
C PHE A 79 -4.56 8.21 20.32
N TYR A 80 -4.77 9.11 19.35
CA TYR A 80 -4.83 10.55 19.65
C TYR A 80 -5.93 10.89 20.68
N ALA A 81 -7.12 10.30 20.56
CA ALA A 81 -8.21 10.53 21.51
C ALA A 81 -7.87 9.97 22.91
N SER A 82 -7.18 8.83 22.98
CA SER A 82 -6.68 8.27 24.26
C SER A 82 -5.59 9.14 24.88
N VAL A 83 -4.70 9.72 24.06
CA VAL A 83 -3.68 10.69 24.50
C VAL A 83 -4.30 12.04 24.92
N GLU A 84 -5.46 12.44 24.39
CA GLU A 84 -6.26 13.55 24.95
C GLU A 84 -6.95 13.18 26.28
N MET A 85 -7.61 12.02 26.36
CA MET A 85 -8.28 11.52 27.58
C MET A 85 -7.32 11.20 28.73
N ARG A 86 -6.05 10.91 28.42
CA ARG A 86 -4.97 10.77 29.40
C ARG A 86 -4.72 12.11 30.10
N ASP A 87 -4.36 13.14 29.32
CA ASP A 87 -3.95 14.45 29.83
C ASP A 87 -5.12 15.25 30.39
N ASN A 88 -6.34 15.04 29.90
CA ASN A 88 -7.56 15.63 30.43
C ASN A 88 -8.60 14.54 30.77
N PRO A 89 -8.63 14.04 32.03
CA PRO A 89 -9.58 13.01 32.46
C PRO A 89 -11.07 13.38 32.31
N SER A 90 -11.44 14.67 32.23
CA SER A 90 -12.84 15.11 32.04
C SER A 90 -13.43 14.80 30.65
N LEU A 91 -12.60 14.28 29.74
CA LEU A 91 -13.01 13.81 28.41
C LEU A 91 -13.45 12.33 28.40
N ARG A 92 -13.13 11.55 29.45
CA ARG A 92 -13.43 10.11 29.53
C ARG A 92 -14.94 9.88 29.65
N GLY A 93 -15.47 8.86 28.98
CA GLY A 93 -16.92 8.54 28.99
C GLY A 93 -17.77 9.47 28.12
N ARG A 94 -17.17 10.43 27.42
CA ARG A 94 -17.85 11.38 26.51
C ARG A 94 -17.49 11.05 25.06
N PRO A 95 -18.38 11.24 24.08
CA PRO A 95 -18.04 11.04 22.67
C PRO A 95 -16.98 12.07 22.24
N LEU A 96 -15.82 11.58 21.81
CA LEU A 96 -14.65 12.38 21.48
C LEU A 96 -14.05 11.99 20.11
N ALA A 97 -13.73 13.00 19.31
CA ALA A 97 -12.93 12.90 18.09
C ALA A 97 -11.77 13.89 18.10
N VAL A 98 -10.67 13.52 17.42
CA VAL A 98 -9.59 14.44 17.05
C VAL A 98 -9.66 14.63 15.54
N GLY A 99 -9.69 15.88 15.05
CA GLY A 99 -9.87 16.14 13.62
C GLY A 99 -9.93 17.62 13.24
N GLY A 100 -10.23 17.87 11.97
CA GLY A 100 -10.48 19.22 11.46
C GLY A 100 -11.89 19.72 11.84
N ARG A 101 -12.08 21.04 11.90
CA ARG A 101 -13.39 21.65 12.20
C ARG A 101 -14.43 21.34 11.12
N PRO A 102 -15.71 21.14 11.47
CA PRO A 102 -16.76 20.77 10.52
C PRO A 102 -17.03 21.85 9.46
N GLU A 103 -16.93 23.13 9.81
CA GLU A 103 -17.09 24.28 8.90
C GLU A 103 -15.93 24.34 7.88
N GLN A 104 -14.75 23.85 8.27
CA GLN A 104 -13.52 23.93 7.49
C GLN A 104 -13.28 22.69 6.61
N ARG A 105 -14.35 22.00 6.20
CA ARG A 105 -14.31 20.73 5.44
C ARG A 105 -13.52 19.62 6.16
N GLY A 106 -13.45 19.69 7.49
CA GLY A 106 -12.63 18.82 8.32
C GLY A 106 -13.02 17.35 8.25
N VAL A 107 -12.06 16.48 8.58
CA VAL A 107 -12.24 15.04 8.76
C VAL A 107 -11.79 14.60 10.15
N VAL A 108 -12.42 13.55 10.66
CA VAL A 108 -12.04 12.82 11.88
C VAL A 108 -10.76 12.04 11.59
N ALA A 109 -9.68 12.33 12.32
CA ALA A 109 -8.45 11.52 12.28
C ALA A 109 -8.64 10.24 13.11
N THR A 110 -9.14 10.37 14.33
CA THR A 110 -9.56 9.24 15.17
C THR A 110 -10.65 9.67 16.16
N CYS A 111 -11.32 8.69 16.77
CA CYS A 111 -12.38 8.90 17.76
C CYS A 111 -12.43 7.73 18.75
N ASN A 112 -12.86 8.01 19.99
CA ASN A 112 -12.95 7.03 21.07
C ASN A 112 -14.14 6.07 20.90
N TYR A 113 -14.20 5.02 21.72
CA TYR A 113 -15.22 3.98 21.60
C TYR A 113 -16.63 4.50 21.88
N GLU A 114 -16.75 5.52 22.73
CA GLU A 114 -17.97 6.26 23.01
C GLU A 114 -18.53 6.92 21.73
N ALA A 115 -17.70 7.62 20.96
CA ALA A 115 -18.09 8.16 19.65
C ALA A 115 -18.33 7.07 18.59
N ARG A 116 -17.56 5.97 18.60
CA ARG A 116 -17.72 4.85 17.66
C ARG A 116 -19.10 4.18 17.78
N ARG A 117 -19.75 4.19 18.95
CA ARG A 117 -21.12 3.67 19.14
C ARG A 117 -22.17 4.40 18.29
N PHE A 118 -21.96 5.68 17.99
CA PHE A 118 -22.80 6.46 17.06
C PHE A 118 -22.44 6.23 15.57
N GLY A 119 -21.52 5.29 15.30
CA GLY A 119 -20.97 5.01 13.98
C GLY A 119 -20.01 6.09 13.47
N VAL A 120 -19.45 6.94 14.35
CA VAL A 120 -18.34 7.84 14.00
C VAL A 120 -17.08 7.00 13.80
N HIS A 121 -16.28 7.32 12.77
CA HIS A 121 -15.04 6.61 12.46
C HIS A 121 -14.00 7.52 11.79
N SER A 122 -12.74 7.09 11.79
CA SER A 122 -11.65 7.77 11.05
C SER A 122 -11.99 7.97 9.57
N ALA A 123 -11.49 9.06 8.99
CA ALA A 123 -11.78 9.55 7.64
C ALA A 123 -13.26 9.89 7.35
N MET A 124 -14.15 9.89 8.36
CA MET A 124 -15.47 10.54 8.25
C MET A 124 -15.29 12.06 8.20
N SER A 125 -16.14 12.78 7.46
CA SER A 125 -16.19 14.25 7.54
C SER A 125 -16.75 14.70 8.89
N SER A 126 -16.13 15.69 9.53
CA SER A 126 -16.50 16.16 10.87
C SER A 126 -17.96 16.65 10.94
N ALA A 127 -18.48 17.23 9.84
CA ALA A 127 -19.88 17.63 9.73
C ALA A 127 -20.85 16.43 9.68
N LEU A 128 -20.46 15.27 9.15
CA LEU A 128 -21.26 14.04 9.23
C LEU A 128 -21.14 13.39 10.62
N ALA A 129 -19.96 13.48 11.25
CA ALA A 129 -19.73 12.97 12.60
C ALA A 129 -20.64 13.67 13.63
N LEU A 130 -20.77 15.00 13.56
CA LEU A 130 -21.71 15.76 14.40
C LEU A 130 -23.18 15.46 14.08
N ARG A 131 -23.56 15.25 12.81
CA ARG A 131 -24.93 14.79 12.47
C ARG A 131 -25.25 13.39 13.00
N LYS A 132 -24.24 12.56 13.29
CA LYS A 132 -24.40 11.23 13.91
C LYS A 132 -24.38 11.27 15.44
N CYS A 133 -23.68 12.24 16.02
CA CYS A 133 -23.50 12.42 17.45
C CYS A 133 -23.44 13.93 17.74
N PRO A 134 -24.59 14.58 18.05
CA PRO A 134 -24.63 16.04 18.26
C PRO A 134 -23.71 16.51 19.40
N ASP A 135 -23.55 15.70 20.45
CA ASP A 135 -22.70 15.97 21.61
C ASP A 135 -21.20 15.69 21.37
N LEU A 136 -20.79 15.34 20.15
CA LEU A 136 -19.43 14.96 19.81
C LEU A 136 -18.44 16.11 20.02
N LEU A 137 -17.53 15.94 20.97
CA LEU A 137 -16.38 16.82 21.13
C LEU A 137 -15.40 16.60 19.98
N ILE A 138 -15.08 17.64 19.20
CA ILE A 138 -14.04 17.60 18.17
C ILE A 138 -12.87 18.48 18.59
N LEU A 139 -11.75 17.86 18.95
CA LEU A 139 -10.50 18.55 19.30
C LEU A 139 -9.58 18.70 18.08
N PRO A 140 -8.82 19.82 17.98
CA PRO A 140 -7.77 19.97 16.98
C PRO A 140 -6.60 19.01 17.26
N SER A 141 -5.83 18.66 16.24
CA SER A 141 -4.74 17.69 16.36
C SER A 141 -3.46 18.26 16.99
N ALA A 142 -3.18 17.87 18.23
CA ALA A 142 -1.96 18.19 18.98
C ALA A 142 -0.76 17.30 18.54
N MET A 143 -0.37 17.40 17.26
CA MET A 143 0.53 16.43 16.61
C MET A 143 1.87 16.17 17.33
N GLU A 144 2.47 17.14 18.02
CA GLU A 144 3.73 16.90 18.74
C GLU A 144 3.53 16.10 20.03
N LYS A 145 2.42 16.30 20.75
CA LYS A 145 2.02 15.49 21.90
C LYS A 145 1.85 14.01 21.51
N TYR A 146 1.30 13.75 20.32
CA TYR A 146 1.21 12.38 19.77
C TYR A 146 2.58 11.81 19.38
N ARG A 147 3.51 12.64 18.84
CA ARG A 147 4.89 12.20 18.57
C ARG A 147 5.71 11.93 19.85
N ILE A 148 5.44 12.64 20.95
CA ILE A 148 6.09 12.37 22.24
C ILE A 148 5.63 11.00 22.77
N ALA A 149 4.33 10.75 22.84
CA ALA A 149 3.79 9.45 23.26
C ALA A 149 4.28 8.31 22.35
N SER A 150 4.25 8.52 21.02
CA SER A 150 4.78 7.57 20.03
C SER A 150 6.26 7.24 20.27
N ARG A 151 7.11 8.24 20.54
CA ARG A 151 8.53 8.01 20.85
C ARG A 151 8.74 7.18 22.12
N GLN A 152 7.91 7.35 23.15
CA GLN A 152 7.96 6.54 24.37
C GLN A 152 7.55 5.08 24.09
N ILE A 153 6.45 4.87 23.35
CA ILE A 153 5.95 3.54 22.97
C ILE A 153 7.00 2.79 22.12
N MET A 154 7.55 3.45 21.10
CA MET A 154 8.58 2.88 20.23
C MET A 154 9.93 2.69 20.94
N ALA A 155 10.16 3.29 22.12
CA ALA A 155 11.28 2.95 22.97
C ALA A 155 11.00 1.64 23.73
N ILE A 156 9.82 1.52 24.36
CA ILE A 156 9.39 0.29 25.07
C ILE A 156 9.47 -0.93 24.15
N TYR A 157 9.04 -0.82 22.89
CA TYR A 157 9.11 -1.91 21.91
C TYR A 157 10.55 -2.39 21.65
N ARG A 158 11.53 -1.47 21.65
CA ARG A 158 12.95 -1.79 21.41
C ARG A 158 13.62 -2.51 22.59
N ASP A 159 13.00 -2.52 23.77
CA ASP A 159 13.47 -3.33 24.90
C ASP A 159 13.17 -4.84 24.72
N TYR A 160 12.46 -5.24 23.67
CA TYR A 160 12.11 -6.64 23.37
C TYR A 160 12.84 -7.17 22.12
N THR A 161 13.09 -6.32 21.13
CA THR A 161 13.79 -6.66 19.89
C THR A 161 14.32 -5.39 19.20
N PRO A 162 15.47 -5.43 18.50
CA PRO A 162 15.84 -4.37 17.56
C PRO A 162 14.90 -4.31 16.34
N ASP A 163 14.27 -5.44 15.98
CA ASP A 163 13.47 -5.63 14.77
C ASP A 163 12.06 -5.05 14.94
N VAL A 164 11.97 -3.72 15.01
CA VAL A 164 10.73 -2.95 15.15
C VAL A 164 10.46 -2.12 13.89
N GLU A 165 9.37 -2.42 13.17
CA GLU A 165 8.92 -1.70 11.98
C GLU A 165 7.68 -0.86 12.30
N PRO A 166 7.80 0.47 12.47
CA PRO A 166 6.66 1.37 12.62
C PRO A 166 5.95 1.56 11.27
N LEU A 167 4.63 1.41 11.24
CA LEU A 167 3.81 1.76 10.07
C LEU A 167 3.17 3.15 10.24
N SER A 168 2.90 3.55 11.49
CA SER A 168 2.31 4.83 11.86
C SER A 168 2.97 5.42 13.11
N LEU A 169 2.30 6.34 13.83
CA LEU A 169 2.74 6.78 15.16
C LEU A 169 2.32 5.79 16.27
N ASP A 170 1.28 5.01 16.01
CA ASP A 170 0.54 4.15 16.94
C ASP A 170 0.64 2.65 16.67
N GLU A 171 1.12 2.24 15.50
CA GLU A 171 1.16 0.83 15.07
C GLU A 171 2.57 0.41 14.62
N ALA A 172 2.99 -0.79 15.01
CA ALA A 172 4.28 -1.39 14.62
C ALA A 172 4.23 -2.93 14.60
N TYR A 173 5.08 -3.53 13.77
CA TYR A 173 5.48 -4.93 13.93
C TYR A 173 6.76 -5.03 14.77
N LEU A 174 6.84 -6.09 15.58
CA LEU A 174 8.04 -6.53 16.28
C LEU A 174 8.31 -7.98 15.84
N ASP A 175 9.51 -8.30 15.35
CA ASP A 175 9.95 -9.69 15.22
C ASP A 175 10.67 -10.11 16.51
N VAL A 176 10.09 -11.06 17.23
CA VAL A 176 10.62 -11.60 18.49
C VAL A 176 11.02 -13.08 18.35
N THR A 177 11.29 -13.54 17.12
CA THR A 177 11.70 -14.92 16.81
C THR A 177 12.88 -15.37 17.67
N HIS A 178 13.89 -14.51 17.81
CA HIS A 178 15.13 -14.79 18.53
C HIS A 178 15.27 -14.10 19.89
N ALA A 179 14.23 -13.45 20.41
CA ALA A 179 14.29 -12.75 21.70
C ALA A 179 14.07 -13.72 22.88
N ASP A 180 14.96 -13.70 23.88
CA ASP A 180 14.90 -14.56 25.08
C ASP A 180 13.95 -14.04 26.18
N ARG A 181 13.57 -12.76 26.12
CA ARG A 181 12.71 -12.10 27.11
C ARG A 181 11.40 -12.87 27.32
N CYS A 182 10.84 -12.85 28.53
CA CYS A 182 9.67 -13.65 28.90
C CYS A 182 9.80 -15.16 28.54
N LYS A 183 11.01 -15.72 28.61
CA LYS A 183 11.36 -17.10 28.20
C LYS A 183 11.06 -17.39 26.72
N GLY A 184 11.23 -16.39 25.86
CA GLY A 184 10.94 -16.47 24.43
C GLY A 184 9.47 -16.52 24.04
N SER A 185 8.54 -16.37 24.98
CA SER A 185 7.09 -16.38 24.73
C SER A 185 6.60 -15.02 24.24
N ALA A 186 6.28 -14.94 22.94
CA ALA A 186 5.75 -13.73 22.32
C ALA A 186 4.40 -13.28 22.91
N THR A 187 3.60 -14.22 23.44
CA THR A 187 2.36 -13.91 24.17
C THR A 187 2.67 -13.12 25.45
N LEU A 188 3.58 -13.63 26.28
CA LEU A 188 3.98 -12.96 27.52
C LEU A 188 4.68 -11.63 27.25
N MET A 189 5.49 -11.54 26.18
CA MET A 189 6.05 -10.27 25.73
C MET A 189 4.95 -9.26 25.36
N ALA A 190 3.91 -9.69 24.62
CA ALA A 190 2.81 -8.81 24.23
C ALA A 190 1.97 -8.34 25.44
N GLU A 191 1.79 -9.18 26.46
CA GLU A 191 1.17 -8.80 27.74
C GLU A 191 2.01 -7.77 28.48
N GLU A 192 3.31 -8.02 28.63
CA GLU A 192 4.26 -7.15 29.31
C GLU A 192 4.44 -5.79 28.59
N ILE A 193 4.47 -5.79 27.24
CA ILE A 193 4.48 -4.58 26.41
C ILE A 193 3.23 -3.74 26.67
N ARG A 194 2.04 -4.37 26.64
CA ARG A 194 0.76 -3.66 26.83
C ARG A 194 0.69 -2.99 28.20
N GLU A 195 1.10 -3.70 29.25
CA GLU A 195 1.09 -3.13 30.60
C GLU A 195 2.13 -2.03 30.78
N ARG A 196 3.38 -2.22 30.31
CA ARG A 196 4.40 -1.17 30.37
C ARG A 196 4.01 0.10 29.60
N VAL A 197 3.26 -0.01 28.49
CA VAL A 197 2.71 1.15 27.78
C VAL A 197 1.58 1.82 28.59
N ARG A 198 0.72 1.03 29.25
CA ARG A 198 -0.31 1.56 30.17
C ARG A 198 0.33 2.35 31.31
N GLU A 199 1.31 1.77 32.00
CA GLU A 199 2.03 2.38 33.13
C GLU A 199 2.85 3.61 32.73
N THR A 200 3.69 3.48 31.69
CA THR A 200 4.69 4.49 31.32
C THR A 200 4.10 5.63 30.49
N VAL A 201 3.10 5.35 29.66
CA VAL A 201 2.59 6.29 28.64
C VAL A 201 1.11 6.63 28.88
N GLY A 202 0.40 5.92 29.74
CA GLY A 202 -0.98 6.25 30.14
C GLY A 202 -2.03 6.01 29.05
N VAL A 203 -1.78 5.08 28.12
CA VAL A 203 -2.69 4.69 27.03
C VAL A 203 -2.69 3.17 26.84
N THR A 204 -3.75 2.61 26.27
CA THR A 204 -3.83 1.16 26.00
C THR A 204 -3.36 0.81 24.59
N VAL A 205 -2.87 -0.42 24.47
CA VAL A 205 -2.46 -1.05 23.22
C VAL A 205 -3.20 -2.37 23.12
N SER A 206 -3.70 -2.69 21.93
CA SER A 206 -4.09 -4.06 21.60
C SER A 206 -3.02 -4.71 20.73
N ALA A 207 -2.77 -5.99 20.95
CA ALA A 207 -1.68 -6.73 20.32
C ALA A 207 -2.17 -8.03 19.66
N GLY A 208 -1.50 -8.42 18.58
CA GLY A 208 -1.76 -9.64 17.83
C GLY A 208 -0.48 -10.41 17.61
N VAL A 209 -0.46 -11.70 17.96
CA VAL A 209 0.73 -12.55 17.86
C VAL A 209 0.49 -13.67 16.85
N ALA A 210 1.35 -13.79 15.83
CA ALA A 210 1.22 -14.82 14.79
C ALA A 210 2.55 -15.11 14.06
N PRO A 211 2.62 -16.14 13.18
CA PRO A 211 3.84 -16.47 12.43
C PRO A 211 4.18 -15.54 11.26
N SER A 212 3.32 -14.56 10.97
CA SER A 212 3.52 -13.60 9.88
C SER A 212 2.85 -12.27 10.14
N LYS A 213 3.38 -11.21 9.52
CA LYS A 213 2.90 -9.82 9.64
C LYS A 213 1.41 -9.69 9.31
N PHE A 214 0.99 -10.29 8.19
CA PHE A 214 -0.41 -10.36 7.78
C PHE A 214 -1.35 -10.86 8.89
N VAL A 215 -1.06 -12.03 9.47
CA VAL A 215 -1.94 -12.64 10.48
C VAL A 215 -1.87 -11.86 11.79
N ALA A 216 -0.67 -11.40 12.19
CA ALA A 216 -0.47 -10.63 13.42
C ALA A 216 -1.29 -9.32 13.41
N LYS A 217 -1.32 -8.60 12.28
CA LYS A 217 -2.12 -7.36 12.16
C LYS A 217 -3.63 -7.61 12.21
N ILE A 218 -4.12 -8.72 11.67
CA ILE A 218 -5.54 -9.08 11.76
C ILE A 218 -5.89 -9.54 13.19
N ALA A 219 -4.98 -10.25 13.87
CA ALA A 219 -5.11 -10.65 15.26
C ALA A 219 -5.17 -9.44 16.22
N SER A 220 -4.35 -8.40 16.05
CA SER A 220 -4.38 -7.22 16.93
C SER A 220 -5.68 -6.44 16.87
N ASP A 221 -6.46 -6.65 15.81
CA ASP A 221 -7.75 -6.03 15.55
C ASP A 221 -8.93 -6.84 16.14
N TRP A 222 -8.66 -8.05 16.63
CA TRP A 222 -9.68 -9.06 16.96
C TRP A 222 -10.35 -8.82 18.32
N ASN A 223 -9.54 -8.50 19.33
CA ASN A 223 -9.97 -8.31 20.72
C ASN A 223 -9.93 -6.84 21.19
N LYS A 224 -9.92 -5.86 20.27
CA LYS A 224 -9.90 -4.41 20.61
C LYS A 224 -11.17 -3.96 21.35
N PRO A 225 -11.09 -3.09 22.38
CA PRO A 225 -9.90 -2.42 22.95
C PRO A 225 -9.12 -3.25 23.98
N ASP A 226 -7.89 -2.81 24.26
CA ASP A 226 -7.00 -3.33 25.31
C ASP A 226 -6.89 -4.86 25.34
N GLY A 227 -6.82 -5.47 24.15
CA GLY A 227 -6.90 -6.90 23.96
C GLY A 227 -5.59 -7.52 23.46
N LEU A 228 -5.46 -8.82 23.70
CA LEU A 228 -4.46 -9.68 23.05
C LEU A 228 -5.19 -10.81 22.32
N TYR A 229 -4.75 -11.12 21.10
CA TYR A 229 -5.16 -12.33 20.37
C TYR A 229 -3.94 -13.03 19.78
N VAL A 230 -3.94 -14.36 19.82
CA VAL A 230 -2.82 -15.20 19.38
C VAL A 230 -3.35 -16.20 18.35
N VAL A 231 -2.69 -16.29 17.19
CA VAL A 231 -2.94 -17.31 16.18
C VAL A 231 -1.69 -18.19 16.09
N ARG A 232 -1.77 -19.42 16.60
CA ARG A 232 -0.65 -20.37 16.57
C ARG A 232 -0.44 -20.91 15.14
N PRO A 233 0.74 -21.46 14.80
CA PRO A 233 1.01 -21.98 13.45
C PRO A 233 -0.04 -22.98 12.94
N SER A 234 -0.54 -23.86 13.81
CA SER A 234 -1.59 -24.84 13.51
C SER A 234 -2.99 -24.24 13.32
N GLU A 235 -3.20 -22.97 13.68
CA GLU A 235 -4.49 -22.28 13.59
C GLU A 235 -4.56 -21.35 12.36
N VAL A 236 -3.41 -20.98 11.78
CA VAL A 236 -3.32 -20.02 10.66
C VAL A 236 -4.23 -20.39 9.51
N ASP A 237 -4.27 -21.67 9.09
CA ASP A 237 -5.04 -22.05 7.91
C ASP A 237 -6.55 -21.86 8.10
N ALA A 238 -7.10 -22.42 9.19
CA ALA A 238 -8.51 -22.32 9.52
C ALA A 238 -8.92 -20.87 9.86
N PHE A 239 -8.08 -20.15 10.62
CA PHE A 239 -8.30 -18.74 10.92
C PHE A 239 -8.39 -17.91 9.64
N VAL A 240 -7.42 -18.06 8.73
CA VAL A 240 -7.39 -17.27 7.49
C VAL A 240 -8.53 -17.67 6.56
N ALA A 241 -8.86 -18.96 6.41
CA ALA A 241 -9.97 -19.42 5.56
C ALA A 241 -11.31 -18.75 5.92
N ALA A 242 -11.58 -18.58 7.22
CA ALA A 242 -12.80 -17.95 7.74
C ALA A 242 -12.85 -16.41 7.57
N LEU A 243 -11.74 -15.75 7.23
CA LEU A 243 -11.72 -14.29 7.10
C LEU A 243 -12.55 -13.80 5.91
N PRO A 244 -13.38 -12.74 6.08
CA PRO A 244 -13.92 -11.99 4.95
C PRO A 244 -12.79 -11.29 4.17
N VAL A 245 -12.83 -11.28 2.83
CA VAL A 245 -11.73 -10.71 2.01
C VAL A 245 -11.45 -9.23 2.31
N ARG A 246 -12.45 -8.48 2.76
CA ARG A 246 -12.34 -7.09 3.24
C ARG A 246 -11.46 -6.89 4.50
N LYS A 247 -11.07 -7.96 5.20
CA LYS A 247 -10.09 -7.92 6.30
C LYS A 247 -8.65 -8.12 5.80
N ILE A 248 -8.44 -8.52 4.54
CA ILE A 248 -7.09 -8.66 3.98
C ILE A 248 -6.45 -7.28 3.82
N PHE A 249 -5.25 -7.09 4.37
CA PHE A 249 -4.50 -5.84 4.23
C PHE A 249 -4.23 -5.52 2.74
N GLY A 250 -4.73 -4.37 2.28
CA GLY A 250 -4.71 -3.95 0.88
C GLY A 250 -6.06 -4.08 0.14
N VAL A 251 -7.02 -4.87 0.66
CA VAL A 251 -8.36 -5.01 0.07
C VAL A 251 -9.27 -3.86 0.54
N GLY A 252 -9.06 -2.69 -0.04
CA GLY A 252 -9.94 -1.53 0.14
C GLY A 252 -11.32 -1.73 -0.50
N LYS A 253 -12.25 -0.81 -0.23
CA LYS A 253 -13.67 -0.88 -0.67
C LYS A 253 -13.87 -1.20 -2.16
N VAL A 254 -13.02 -0.68 -3.04
CA VAL A 254 -13.08 -0.93 -4.49
C VAL A 254 -12.68 -2.36 -4.84
N THR A 255 -11.63 -2.89 -4.20
CA THR A 255 -11.16 -4.27 -4.40
C THR A 255 -12.15 -5.27 -3.82
N ALA A 256 -12.70 -4.99 -2.63
CA ALA A 256 -13.78 -5.78 -2.04
C ALA A 256 -14.98 -5.84 -2.99
N ALA A 257 -15.52 -4.70 -3.43
CA ALA A 257 -16.66 -4.66 -4.36
C ALA A 257 -16.37 -5.30 -5.73
N LYS A 258 -15.10 -5.48 -6.13
CA LYS A 258 -14.72 -6.27 -7.32
C LYS A 258 -14.71 -7.77 -7.03
N LEU A 259 -14.26 -8.20 -5.85
CA LEU A 259 -14.31 -9.60 -5.40
C LEU A 259 -15.76 -10.04 -5.14
N ASP A 260 -16.58 -9.20 -4.50
CA ASP A 260 -18.01 -9.43 -4.25
C ASP A 260 -18.77 -9.68 -5.58
N LYS A 261 -18.44 -8.90 -6.64
CA LYS A 261 -18.98 -9.08 -8.01
C LYS A 261 -18.51 -10.37 -8.71
N LEU A 262 -17.46 -11.01 -8.21
CA LEU A 262 -16.98 -12.32 -8.67
C LEU A 262 -17.46 -13.46 -7.75
N GLY A 263 -18.37 -13.18 -6.81
CA GLY A 263 -18.89 -14.14 -5.82
C GLY A 263 -17.97 -14.41 -4.63
N VAL A 264 -16.86 -13.67 -4.50
CA VAL A 264 -15.80 -13.93 -3.53
C VAL A 264 -15.89 -12.97 -2.34
N SER A 265 -16.47 -13.47 -1.25
CA SER A 265 -16.65 -12.72 0.01
C SER A 265 -15.70 -13.16 1.13
N THR A 266 -15.21 -14.41 1.11
CA THR A 266 -14.29 -14.99 2.10
C THR A 266 -12.97 -15.44 1.50
N CYS A 267 -11.95 -15.60 2.34
CA CYS A 267 -10.68 -16.19 1.96
C CYS A 267 -10.83 -17.64 1.49
N ALA A 268 -11.74 -18.42 2.07
CA ALA A 268 -12.07 -19.78 1.58
C ALA A 268 -12.48 -19.75 0.10
N GLN A 269 -13.45 -18.91 -0.27
CA GLN A 269 -13.85 -18.71 -1.67
C GLN A 269 -12.69 -18.20 -2.54
N LEU A 270 -11.84 -17.32 -2.01
CA LEU A 270 -10.66 -16.79 -2.71
C LEU A 270 -9.55 -17.85 -2.93
N ARG A 271 -9.55 -18.97 -2.18
CA ARG A 271 -8.61 -20.09 -2.41
C ARG A 271 -8.98 -20.89 -3.65
N GLU A 272 -10.26 -21.01 -3.97
CA GLU A 272 -10.77 -21.78 -5.12
C GLU A 272 -10.32 -21.18 -6.46
N TRP A 273 -9.95 -19.89 -6.48
CA TRP A 273 -9.52 -19.19 -7.69
C TRP A 273 -8.06 -19.50 -8.07
N PRO A 274 -7.80 -19.90 -9.34
CA PRO A 274 -6.45 -20.07 -9.84
C PRO A 274 -5.64 -18.76 -9.83
N LEU A 275 -4.33 -18.88 -9.59
CA LEU A 275 -3.39 -17.75 -9.59
C LEU A 275 -3.44 -16.94 -10.91
N VAL A 276 -3.62 -17.61 -12.04
CA VAL A 276 -3.68 -16.99 -13.38
C VAL A 276 -4.90 -16.07 -13.50
N ASP A 277 -6.07 -16.49 -13.03
CA ASP A 277 -7.29 -15.70 -13.12
C ASP A 277 -7.28 -14.54 -12.13
N LEU A 278 -6.75 -14.74 -10.91
CA LEU A 278 -6.49 -13.64 -9.98
C LEU A 278 -5.50 -12.63 -10.56
N HIS A 279 -4.45 -13.08 -11.28
CA HIS A 279 -3.56 -12.18 -11.99
C HIS A 279 -4.26 -11.44 -13.14
N ARG A 280 -5.12 -12.12 -13.93
CA ARG A 280 -5.91 -11.47 -14.99
C ARG A 280 -6.85 -10.40 -14.44
N HIS A 281 -7.45 -10.61 -13.26
CA HIS A 281 -8.38 -9.65 -12.67
C HIS A 281 -7.72 -8.56 -11.79
N PHE A 282 -6.56 -8.81 -11.18
CA PHE A 282 -5.95 -7.91 -10.18
C PHE A 282 -4.45 -7.61 -10.42
N GLY A 283 -3.88 -8.06 -11.54
CA GLY A 283 -2.47 -7.88 -11.89
C GLY A 283 -1.52 -8.44 -10.84
N VAL A 284 -0.45 -7.71 -10.53
CA VAL A 284 0.52 -8.06 -9.47
C VAL A 284 -0.17 -8.32 -8.12
N PHE A 285 -1.25 -7.59 -7.80
CA PHE A 285 -2.01 -7.81 -6.56
C PHE A 285 -2.80 -9.14 -6.56
N GLY A 286 -3.05 -9.76 -7.72
CA GLY A 286 -3.63 -11.09 -7.83
C GLY A 286 -2.78 -12.19 -7.20
N LYS A 287 -1.45 -12.15 -7.42
CA LYS A 287 -0.50 -13.03 -6.73
C LYS A 287 -0.59 -12.83 -5.21
N ARG A 288 -0.72 -11.57 -4.78
CA ARG A 288 -0.82 -11.23 -3.36
C ARG A 288 -2.12 -11.70 -2.71
N LEU A 289 -3.25 -11.66 -3.42
CA LEU A 289 -4.52 -12.24 -2.98
C LEU A 289 -4.44 -13.77 -2.84
N TYR A 290 -3.78 -14.44 -3.80
CA TYR A 290 -3.57 -15.88 -3.78
C TYR A 290 -2.74 -16.36 -2.58
N GLU A 291 -1.67 -15.63 -2.25
CA GLU A 291 -0.84 -15.84 -1.06
C GLU A 291 -1.60 -15.59 0.25
N LEU A 292 -2.21 -14.40 0.38
CA LEU A 292 -2.81 -13.95 1.64
C LEU A 292 -4.07 -14.76 2.01
N SER A 293 -4.85 -15.23 1.03
CA SER A 293 -5.97 -16.16 1.30
C SER A 293 -5.51 -17.51 1.86
N ARG A 294 -4.24 -17.86 1.70
CA ARG A 294 -3.57 -19.07 2.23
C ARG A 294 -2.72 -18.78 3.47
N GLY A 295 -2.74 -17.55 4.00
CA GLY A 295 -1.95 -17.12 5.15
C GLY A 295 -0.47 -16.87 4.88
N ILE A 296 -0.04 -16.99 3.62
CA ILE A 296 1.36 -16.90 3.21
C ILE A 296 1.79 -15.42 3.20
N ASP A 297 2.69 -15.06 4.12
CA ASP A 297 3.30 -13.73 4.16
C ASP A 297 4.76 -13.79 4.63
N GLU A 298 5.65 -14.05 3.68
CA GLU A 298 7.09 -14.23 3.89
C GLU A 298 7.83 -12.91 4.17
N ARG A 299 7.19 -11.74 4.01
CA ARG A 299 7.83 -10.44 4.24
C ARG A 299 8.47 -10.39 5.64
N PRO A 300 9.75 -10.01 5.77
CA PRO A 300 10.36 -9.78 7.08
C PRO A 300 9.79 -8.52 7.75
N VAL A 301 10.12 -8.34 9.02
CA VAL A 301 9.99 -7.05 9.70
C VAL A 301 11.21 -6.20 9.32
N CYS A 302 10.99 -4.98 8.84
CA CYS A 302 12.01 -4.08 8.31
C CYS A 302 12.17 -2.88 9.25
N ALA A 303 13.14 -2.94 10.16
CA ALA A 303 13.40 -1.84 11.11
C ALA A 303 13.87 -0.53 10.44
N HIS A 304 14.32 -0.61 9.19
CA HIS A 304 14.74 0.53 8.37
C HIS A 304 13.80 0.69 7.17
N LEU A 305 13.23 1.88 7.04
CA LEU A 305 12.38 2.29 5.91
C LEU A 305 12.86 3.64 5.37
N GLU A 306 13.47 3.63 4.19
CA GLU A 306 13.87 4.84 3.48
C GLU A 306 12.67 5.69 3.08
N ARG A 307 12.86 7.02 3.14
CA ARG A 307 11.81 7.97 2.80
C ARG A 307 11.85 8.31 1.31
N LYS A 308 10.92 7.76 0.54
CA LYS A 308 10.83 8.00 -0.92
C LYS A 308 10.33 9.41 -1.33
N SER A 309 9.76 10.20 -0.42
CA SER A 309 9.32 11.58 -0.71
C SER A 309 9.06 12.45 0.53
N ILE A 310 9.08 13.77 0.34
CA ILE A 310 8.65 14.78 1.33
C ILE A 310 7.66 15.73 0.63
N SER A 311 6.55 16.06 1.28
CA SER A 311 5.55 16.99 0.74
C SER A 311 4.86 17.84 1.82
N VAL A 312 4.18 18.89 1.37
CA VAL A 312 3.22 19.72 2.11
C VAL A 312 1.97 19.83 1.25
N GLU A 313 0.78 19.77 1.86
CA GLU A 313 -0.48 19.98 1.15
C GLU A 313 -1.55 20.55 2.07
N THR A 314 -2.39 21.42 1.52
CA THR A 314 -3.48 22.12 2.22
C THR A 314 -4.77 21.96 1.43
N THR A 315 -5.85 21.54 2.10
CA THR A 315 -7.21 21.67 1.56
C THR A 315 -7.78 23.00 2.01
N TYR A 316 -8.21 23.83 1.07
CA TYR A 316 -8.74 25.16 1.36
C TYR A 316 -10.22 25.08 1.74
N VAL A 317 -10.67 25.99 2.61
CA VAL A 317 -12.08 26.10 3.01
C VAL A 317 -12.93 26.63 1.85
N THR A 318 -12.42 27.66 1.17
CA THR A 318 -12.94 28.22 -0.08
C THR A 318 -12.07 27.73 -1.24
N ASP A 319 -12.65 27.29 -2.36
CA ASP A 319 -11.87 26.84 -3.51
C ASP A 319 -11.22 28.04 -4.24
N LEU A 320 -9.91 27.99 -4.47
CA LEU A 320 -9.11 29.04 -5.09
C LEU A 320 -9.47 29.16 -6.58
N ARG A 321 -9.87 30.35 -7.06
CA ARG A 321 -10.45 30.51 -8.40
C ARG A 321 -9.45 30.89 -9.51
N THR A 322 -8.33 31.52 -9.18
CA THR A 322 -7.35 32.02 -10.16
C THR A 322 -5.96 31.41 -9.96
N LEU A 323 -5.14 31.49 -11.00
CA LEU A 323 -3.73 31.08 -10.94
C LEU A 323 -2.95 31.92 -9.92
N ASP A 324 -3.27 33.21 -9.78
CA ASP A 324 -2.61 34.12 -8.82
C ASP A 324 -2.90 33.73 -7.38
N ALA A 325 -4.17 33.41 -7.07
CA ALA A 325 -4.56 32.90 -5.75
C ALA A 325 -3.83 31.59 -5.43
N CYS A 326 -3.71 30.68 -6.41
CA CYS A 326 -2.93 29.45 -6.24
C CYS A 326 -1.42 29.73 -6.07
N SER A 327 -0.89 30.73 -6.78
CA SER A 327 0.53 31.09 -6.76
C SER A 327 0.96 31.76 -5.45
N ASN A 328 0.08 32.55 -4.84
CA ASN A 328 0.32 33.15 -3.52
C ASN A 328 0.38 32.07 -2.43
N GLU A 329 -0.60 31.17 -2.42
CA GLU A 329 -0.65 30.03 -1.49
C GLU A 329 0.54 29.07 -1.66
N LEU A 330 0.97 28.82 -2.89
CA LEU A 330 2.12 27.96 -3.19
C LEU A 330 3.42 28.46 -2.56
N ARG A 331 3.62 29.78 -2.39
CA ARG A 331 4.81 30.35 -1.74
C ARG A 331 4.96 29.86 -0.31
N SER A 332 3.91 29.95 0.50
CA SER A 332 3.93 29.44 1.89
C SER A 332 4.07 27.91 1.93
N LEU A 333 3.49 27.19 0.97
CA LEU A 333 3.69 25.74 0.85
C LEU A 333 5.15 25.37 0.52
N ALA A 334 5.85 26.19 -0.26
CA ALA A 334 7.27 25.99 -0.58
C ALA A 334 8.17 26.23 0.64
N GLU A 335 7.98 27.32 1.37
CA GLU A 335 8.70 27.60 2.64
C GLU A 335 8.52 26.46 3.66
N GLN A 336 7.29 25.94 3.76
CA GLN A 336 7.00 24.77 4.61
C GLN A 336 7.64 23.47 4.10
N LEU A 337 7.84 23.33 2.78
CA LEU A 337 8.52 22.19 2.18
C LEU A 337 10.02 22.25 2.49
N ASP A 338 10.65 23.41 2.29
CA ASP A 338 12.07 23.65 2.62
C ASP A 338 12.33 23.33 4.10
N ALA A 339 11.50 23.85 4.99
CA ALA A 339 11.56 23.56 6.42
C ALA A 339 11.30 22.09 6.78
N ARG A 340 10.67 21.28 5.90
CA ARG A 340 10.54 19.81 6.08
C ARG A 340 11.74 19.05 5.50
N VAL A 341 12.25 19.45 4.35
CA VAL A 341 13.44 18.85 3.71
C VAL A 341 14.68 19.06 4.58
N ALA A 342 14.88 20.27 5.10
CA ALA A 342 15.97 20.60 6.02
C ALA A 342 15.88 19.81 7.33
N ARG A 343 14.69 19.75 7.96
CA ARG A 343 14.47 18.96 9.20
C ARG A 343 14.70 17.45 8.99
N ALA A 344 14.45 16.94 7.79
CA ALA A 344 14.70 15.56 7.42
C ALA A 344 16.13 15.30 6.93
N GLN A 345 16.99 16.33 6.89
CA GLN A 345 18.36 16.30 6.35
C GLN A 345 18.47 15.76 4.90
N ALA A 346 17.36 15.78 4.15
CA ALA A 346 17.18 15.05 2.91
C ALA A 346 17.57 15.83 1.64
N ALA A 347 18.18 17.01 1.77
CA ALA A 347 18.43 17.92 0.66
C ALA A 347 19.29 17.29 -0.45
N ALA A 348 20.37 16.59 -0.09
CA ALA A 348 21.27 15.93 -1.04
C ALA A 348 20.60 14.77 -1.82
N ALA A 349 19.52 14.19 -1.29
CA ALA A 349 18.77 13.10 -1.91
C ALA A 349 17.63 13.58 -2.83
N VAL A 350 17.37 14.88 -2.96
CA VAL A 350 16.29 15.39 -3.84
C VAL A 350 16.61 15.11 -5.32
N ARG A 351 15.67 14.51 -6.06
CA ARG A 351 15.82 14.18 -7.49
C ARG A 351 14.70 14.69 -8.40
N LYS A 352 13.49 14.89 -7.86
CA LYS A 352 12.38 15.52 -8.60
C LYS A 352 11.61 16.48 -7.70
N LEU A 353 11.01 17.51 -8.29
CA LEU A 353 9.99 18.36 -7.67
C LEU A 353 8.62 18.00 -8.24
N PHE A 354 7.55 18.15 -7.46
CA PHE A 354 6.18 18.01 -7.93
C PHE A 354 5.20 19.01 -7.33
N VAL A 355 4.19 19.36 -8.12
CA VAL A 355 2.99 20.08 -7.69
C VAL A 355 1.78 19.17 -7.89
N LYS A 356 0.96 19.05 -6.85
CA LYS A 356 -0.29 18.28 -6.83
C LYS A 356 -1.46 19.23 -6.66
N ILE A 357 -2.45 19.12 -7.54
CA ILE A 357 -3.66 19.94 -7.53
C ILE A 357 -4.87 19.01 -7.42
N ARG A 358 -5.84 19.38 -6.60
CA ARG A 358 -7.19 18.79 -6.60
C ARG A 358 -8.21 19.88 -6.90
N PHE A 359 -9.06 19.66 -7.89
CA PHE A 359 -10.08 20.62 -8.31
C PHE A 359 -11.38 20.47 -7.51
N ALA A 360 -12.31 21.40 -7.69
CA ALA A 360 -13.60 21.45 -6.99
C ALA A 360 -14.54 20.25 -7.31
N ASP A 361 -14.32 19.55 -8.42
CA ASP A 361 -14.96 18.28 -8.80
C ASP A 361 -14.24 17.05 -8.19
N PHE A 362 -13.31 17.27 -7.27
CA PHE A 362 -12.41 16.29 -6.63
C PHE A 362 -11.43 15.59 -7.56
N GLN A 363 -11.41 15.86 -8.87
CA GLN A 363 -10.39 15.34 -9.79
C GLN A 363 -9.00 15.86 -9.40
N ARG A 364 -7.96 15.11 -9.75
CA ARG A 364 -6.57 15.39 -9.36
C ARG A 364 -5.66 15.45 -10.57
N THR A 365 -4.61 16.26 -10.47
CA THR A 365 -3.45 16.24 -11.37
C THR A 365 -2.18 16.39 -10.56
N THR A 366 -1.11 15.71 -10.99
CA THR A 366 0.25 15.98 -10.52
C THR A 366 1.08 16.36 -11.73
N VAL A 367 1.94 17.36 -11.58
CA VAL A 367 3.00 17.70 -12.53
C VAL A 367 4.31 17.58 -11.78
N GLU A 368 5.27 16.83 -12.33
CA GLU A 368 6.61 16.67 -11.76
C GLU A 368 7.69 16.92 -12.81
N CYS A 369 8.87 17.33 -12.36
CA CYS A 369 10.07 17.45 -13.18
C CYS A 369 11.31 17.01 -12.40
N VAL A 370 12.38 16.68 -13.11
CA VAL A 370 13.71 16.48 -12.49
C VAL A 370 14.16 17.80 -11.86
N GLY A 371 14.89 17.69 -10.74
CA GLY A 371 15.52 18.84 -10.07
C GLY A 371 16.05 18.43 -8.70
N THR A 372 17.21 18.96 -8.34
CA THR A 372 18.02 18.53 -7.18
C THR A 372 17.87 19.41 -5.94
N VAL A 373 17.08 20.49 -6.02
CA VAL A 373 16.80 21.41 -4.93
C VAL A 373 15.37 21.93 -5.06
N THR A 374 14.74 22.26 -3.94
CA THR A 374 13.46 22.98 -3.95
C THR A 374 13.64 24.37 -4.55
N HIS A 375 12.80 24.71 -5.55
CA HIS A 375 12.97 25.93 -6.34
C HIS A 375 11.61 26.53 -6.67
N LEU A 376 11.29 27.68 -6.06
CA LEU A 376 9.98 28.32 -6.16
C LEU A 376 9.56 28.66 -7.61
N PRO A 377 10.41 29.23 -8.49
CA PRO A 377 10.05 29.45 -9.90
C PRO A 377 9.68 28.16 -10.63
N THR A 378 10.37 27.04 -10.36
CA THR A 378 10.03 25.73 -10.93
C THR A 378 8.68 25.23 -10.42
N LEU A 379 8.40 25.38 -9.11
CA LEU A 379 7.10 25.01 -8.54
C LEU A 379 5.96 25.87 -9.10
N LEU A 380 6.18 27.17 -9.36
CA LEU A 380 5.18 28.03 -10.02
C LEU A 380 4.92 27.59 -11.47
N ALA A 381 5.95 27.27 -12.25
CA ALA A 381 5.78 26.75 -13.61
C ALA A 381 5.11 25.35 -13.64
N LEU A 382 5.32 24.51 -12.64
CA LEU A 382 4.60 23.23 -12.46
C LEU A 382 3.14 23.46 -12.06
N LEU A 383 2.85 24.48 -11.25
CA LEU A 383 1.48 24.89 -10.89
C LEU A 383 0.71 25.38 -12.11
N GLU A 384 1.29 26.28 -12.91
CA GLU A 384 0.68 26.81 -14.13
C GLU A 384 0.30 25.68 -15.11
N LYS A 385 1.26 24.80 -15.44
CA LYS A 385 1.04 23.60 -16.26
C LYS A 385 0.00 22.66 -15.66
N GLY A 386 -0.11 22.60 -14.33
CA GLY A 386 -1.10 21.80 -13.61
C GLY A 386 -2.50 22.40 -13.66
N PHE A 387 -2.61 23.72 -13.51
CA PHE A 387 -3.86 24.46 -13.50
C PHE A 387 -4.50 24.45 -14.90
N ALA A 388 -3.72 24.75 -15.94
CA ALA A 388 -4.15 24.78 -17.33
C ALA A 388 -4.75 23.46 -17.84
N ARG A 389 -4.42 22.31 -17.23
CA ARG A 389 -5.00 20.99 -17.58
C ARG A 389 -6.52 20.91 -17.39
N ARG A 390 -7.13 21.76 -16.54
CA ARG A 390 -8.59 21.78 -16.33
C ARG A 390 -9.21 23.17 -16.09
N SER A 391 -8.43 24.18 -15.69
CA SER A 391 -8.89 25.57 -15.46
C SER A 391 -10.14 25.69 -14.56
N LYS A 392 -10.27 24.77 -13.58
CA LYS A 392 -11.35 24.76 -12.58
C LYS A 392 -10.85 25.32 -11.24
N PRO A 393 -11.74 25.80 -10.36
CA PRO A 393 -11.37 26.18 -8.99
C PRO A 393 -10.67 25.04 -8.24
N VAL A 394 -9.63 25.39 -7.48
CA VAL A 394 -8.73 24.46 -6.80
C VAL A 394 -9.11 24.30 -5.33
N ARG A 395 -9.33 23.05 -4.93
CA ARG A 395 -9.69 22.65 -3.56
C ARG A 395 -8.48 22.33 -2.69
N LEU A 396 -7.43 21.76 -3.27
CA LEU A 396 -6.18 21.46 -2.58
C LEU A 396 -5.00 21.76 -3.50
N LEU A 397 -3.98 22.37 -2.91
CA LEU A 397 -2.63 22.44 -3.46
C LEU A 397 -1.70 21.63 -2.56
N GLY A 398 -0.69 21.04 -3.18
CA GLY A 398 0.45 20.47 -2.49
C GLY A 398 1.70 20.55 -3.33
N VAL A 399 2.82 20.66 -2.66
CA VAL A 399 4.18 20.67 -3.25
C VAL A 399 5.00 19.58 -2.60
N GLY A 400 5.99 19.05 -3.31
CA GLY A 400 6.87 18.06 -2.73
C GLY A 400 8.09 17.75 -3.57
N VAL A 401 8.96 16.92 -3.00
CA VAL A 401 10.13 16.34 -3.62
C VAL A 401 10.03 14.82 -3.63
N ARG A 402 10.53 14.20 -4.70
CA ARG A 402 10.95 12.80 -4.69
C ARG A 402 12.40 12.76 -4.22
N LEU A 403 12.67 11.81 -3.34
CA LEU A 403 14.03 11.50 -2.92
C LEU A 403 14.55 10.34 -3.77
N GLU A 404 15.86 10.23 -3.89
CA GLU A 404 16.54 9.05 -4.38
C GLU A 404 16.18 7.84 -3.51
N GLU A 405 16.17 6.65 -4.11
CA GLU A 405 16.12 5.38 -3.39
C GLU A 405 17.54 4.82 -3.43
N ASP A 406 18.08 4.36 -2.30
CA ASP A 406 19.48 3.92 -2.29
C ASP A 406 19.67 2.74 -3.25
N ALA A 407 20.63 2.85 -4.16
CA ALA A 407 20.78 1.99 -5.34
C ALA A 407 21.16 0.51 -5.05
N VAL A 408 21.11 0.11 -3.78
CA VAL A 408 21.42 -1.23 -3.26
C VAL A 408 20.39 -2.29 -3.70
N ALA A 409 19.22 -1.86 -4.21
CA ALA A 409 18.16 -2.74 -4.72
C ALA A 409 17.96 -2.72 -6.24
N THR A 410 18.82 -2.02 -7.01
CA THR A 410 18.75 -1.96 -8.48
C THR A 410 19.13 -3.29 -9.10
N HIS A 411 18.18 -4.23 -9.13
CA HIS A 411 18.26 -5.41 -10.00
C HIS A 411 18.39 -4.91 -11.44
N GLY A 412 19.40 -5.40 -12.15
CA GLY A 412 19.98 -4.73 -13.30
C GLY A 412 18.95 -4.19 -14.30
N GLN A 413 18.95 -2.88 -14.48
CA GLN A 413 18.58 -2.31 -15.76
C GLN A 413 19.63 -2.81 -16.76
N PHE A 414 19.25 -3.73 -17.64
CA PHE A 414 20.08 -4.11 -18.77
C PHE A 414 20.30 -2.88 -19.65
N ASP A 415 21.53 -2.66 -20.09
CA ASP A 415 21.80 -1.70 -21.17
C ASP A 415 21.02 -2.17 -22.41
N LEU A 416 20.23 -1.26 -22.98
CA LEU A 416 19.22 -1.55 -24.01
C LEU A 416 19.55 -0.84 -25.33
N PHE A 417 20.83 -0.77 -25.68
CA PHE A 417 21.30 -0.37 -27.01
C PHE A 417 22.58 -1.12 -27.37
N ASP A 418 22.45 -2.12 -28.23
CA ASP A 418 23.37 -2.40 -29.34
C ASP A 418 22.48 -2.82 -30.52
N ASP A 419 22.72 -2.22 -31.67
CA ASP A 419 21.76 -2.02 -32.77
C ASP A 419 21.24 -3.29 -33.48
N GLU A 420 20.00 -3.25 -33.96
CA GLU A 420 19.76 -3.17 -35.43
C GLU A 420 18.37 -2.57 -35.74
N ALA A 421 18.20 -2.05 -36.97
CA ALA A 421 17.16 -1.07 -37.30
C ALA A 421 15.92 -1.66 -38.01
N VAL A 422 14.77 -1.01 -37.78
CA VAL A 422 13.60 -1.03 -38.68
C VAL A 422 13.05 0.38 -38.79
N GLU A 423 13.14 0.98 -39.97
CA GLU A 423 12.32 2.12 -40.38
C GLU A 423 11.00 1.60 -40.94
N GLU A 424 9.86 2.17 -40.55
CA GLU A 424 8.76 2.47 -41.47
C GLU A 424 7.78 3.48 -40.84
N ASP A 425 7.20 4.33 -41.69
CA ASP A 425 6.36 5.49 -41.36
C ASP A 425 4.90 5.23 -41.80
N VAL A 426 4.05 6.27 -41.73
CA VAL A 426 2.72 6.37 -42.41
C VAL A 426 1.50 5.78 -41.66
N ASP A 427 0.94 6.61 -40.79
CA ASP A 427 -0.39 7.25 -40.96
C ASP A 427 -1.57 6.45 -41.55
N GLU A 428 -2.64 6.26 -40.75
CA GLU A 428 -3.98 6.67 -41.19
C GLU A 428 -4.95 6.90 -40.00
N SER A 429 -6.03 7.65 -40.24
CA SER A 429 -7.00 8.07 -39.23
C SER A 429 -8.38 7.44 -39.43
N ALA A 430 -9.04 7.03 -38.34
CA ALA A 430 -10.45 6.66 -38.35
C ALA A 430 -11.13 7.05 -37.03
N ASP A 431 -12.25 7.76 -37.14
CA ASP A 431 -13.21 8.08 -36.08
C ASP A 431 -14.41 7.12 -36.20
N ASP A 432 -15.05 6.72 -35.10
CA ASP A 432 -16.50 6.98 -34.92
C ASP A 432 -17.03 6.60 -33.50
N THR A 433 -18.20 7.16 -33.25
CA THR A 433 -18.97 7.34 -32.02
C THR A 433 -19.87 6.15 -31.67
N ALA A 434 -19.83 5.69 -30.41
CA ALA A 434 -20.96 5.11 -29.68
C ALA A 434 -20.63 5.03 -28.17
N ASN A 435 -21.54 5.25 -27.21
CA ASN A 435 -22.97 5.53 -27.24
C ASN A 435 -23.33 6.47 -26.07
N GLN A 436 -24.21 7.47 -26.28
CA GLN A 436 -24.86 8.23 -25.21
C GLN A 436 -26.38 8.09 -25.29
N THR A 437 -26.98 7.48 -24.27
CA THR A 437 -28.37 7.70 -23.79
C THR A 437 -28.56 6.84 -22.54
N ALA A 438 -29.42 7.18 -21.58
CA ALA A 438 -30.26 8.37 -21.44
C ALA A 438 -30.24 8.85 -19.97
N ASN A 439 -30.41 10.16 -19.74
CA ASN A 439 -30.84 10.66 -18.44
C ASN A 439 -31.46 12.08 -18.56
N GLU A 440 -32.66 12.16 -19.13
CA GLU A 440 -33.46 13.39 -19.11
C GLU A 440 -34.77 13.17 -18.33
N ALA A 441 -34.87 13.86 -17.20
CA ALA A 441 -36.13 14.09 -16.49
C ALA A 441 -35.99 15.44 -15.76
N GLY A 442 -36.66 16.47 -16.29
CA GLY A 442 -36.69 17.81 -15.70
C GLY A 442 -37.52 17.86 -14.41
N PRO A 443 -37.41 18.95 -13.63
CA PRO A 443 -38.12 19.09 -12.36
C PRO A 443 -39.60 19.42 -12.56
N ALA A 444 -40.41 19.02 -11.58
CA ALA A 444 -41.69 19.64 -11.27
C ALA A 444 -41.60 20.23 -9.85
N ASP A 445 -42.06 21.46 -9.69
CA ASP A 445 -42.17 22.18 -8.42
C ASP A 445 -43.61 22.65 -8.30
N GLU A 446 -44.31 22.25 -7.24
CA GLU A 446 -45.45 23.00 -6.71
C GLU A 446 -45.76 22.56 -5.27
N THR A 447 -46.30 23.49 -4.50
CA THR A 447 -46.58 23.33 -3.07
C THR A 447 -48.02 22.87 -2.84
N LEU A 448 -48.29 22.24 -1.68
CA LEU A 448 -49.26 22.76 -0.69
C LEU A 448 -49.36 21.86 0.56
N GLU A 449 -49.42 22.57 1.70
CA GLU A 449 -50.15 22.31 2.95
C GLU A 449 -50.13 20.98 3.72
N SER A 450 -50.42 21.17 5.01
CA SER A 450 -50.41 20.25 6.15
C SER A 450 -51.48 19.17 6.15
N ASP A 451 -51.24 18.07 6.88
CA ASP A 451 -52.04 17.85 8.09
C ASP A 451 -51.30 17.04 9.18
N MET A 452 -51.88 17.00 10.38
CA MET A 452 -51.39 16.27 11.55
C MET A 452 -52.02 14.88 11.66
N HIS A 453 -51.27 13.86 12.09
CA HIS A 453 -51.78 12.90 13.07
C HIS A 453 -50.67 12.09 13.77
N ALA A 454 -50.88 11.79 15.05
CA ALA A 454 -50.02 10.89 15.82
C ALA A 454 -50.44 9.42 15.65
N GLY A 455 -49.46 8.51 15.57
CA GLY A 455 -49.67 7.07 15.50
C GLY A 455 -48.54 6.30 16.18
N SER A 456 -48.86 5.60 17.27
CA SER A 456 -47.93 4.75 18.03
C SER A 456 -47.93 3.31 17.50
N LEU A 457 -46.80 2.58 17.58
CA LEU A 457 -46.66 1.34 18.39
C LEU A 457 -45.41 0.49 18.06
N ARG A 458 -44.81 -0.05 19.14
CA ARG A 458 -44.16 -1.38 19.31
C ARG A 458 -42.80 -1.73 18.65
N ASN A 459 -41.77 -1.68 19.51
CA ASN A 459 -40.82 -2.75 19.86
C ASN A 459 -40.67 -3.98 18.94
N ILE A 460 -39.45 -4.15 18.42
CA ILE A 460 -38.69 -5.41 18.26
C ILE A 460 -37.21 -5.02 18.56
N GLY A 461 -36.36 -5.74 19.27
CA GLY A 461 -36.49 -7.05 19.95
C GLY A 461 -35.12 -7.75 19.99
N ASP A 462 -34.31 -7.50 21.03
CA ASP A 462 -32.90 -7.91 21.07
C ASP A 462 -32.67 -9.44 21.25
N PRO A 463 -31.62 -10.02 20.63
CA PRO A 463 -31.19 -11.40 20.86
C PRO A 463 -30.30 -11.55 22.12
N PRO A 464 -30.28 -12.73 22.77
CA PRO A 464 -29.56 -12.96 24.03
C PRO A 464 -28.06 -13.21 23.85
N ALA A 465 -27.29 -12.96 24.92
CA ALA A 465 -25.88 -13.34 25.03
C ALA A 465 -25.70 -14.79 25.51
N PRO A 466 -24.60 -15.48 25.15
CA PRO A 466 -24.28 -16.83 25.63
C PRO A 466 -23.70 -16.83 27.05
N ALA A 467 -23.67 -18.03 27.65
CA ALA A 467 -23.01 -18.35 28.93
C ALA A 467 -21.59 -18.92 28.72
#